data_AF-A0A7C5VIG5-F1
#
_entry.id   AF-A0A7C5VIG5-F1
#
_cell.length_a   1.000
_cell.length_b   1.000
_cell.length_c   1.000
_cell.angle_alpha   90.00
_cell.angle_beta   90.00
_cell.angle_gamma   90.00
#
_symmetry.space_group_name_H-M   'P 1'
#
loop_
_entity.id
_entity.type
_entity.pdbx_description
1 polymer ?
#
loop_
_entity_poly.entity_id
_entity_poly.type
_entity_poly.pdbx_seq_one_letter_code
_entity_poly.pdbx_strand_id
1 'polypeptide(L)' 'EKYGLKRGQSEAVQRYTYEVIYNAWAYFPCTVMYRFGAQGLLTPEEIADVVAYLLDPESDFNTKPAVGSK' A
#
# COMPACT_ATOMS: atom_id res chain seq x y z
N GLU A 1 -8.67 2.08 9.21
CA GLU A 1 -8.50 3.55 9.12
C GLU A 1 -7.87 3.90 7.77
N LYS A 2 -8.15 5.10 7.21
CA LYS A 2 -7.67 5.51 5.88
C LYS A 2 -6.17 5.85 5.92
N TYR A 3 -5.35 5.05 5.22
CA TYR A 3 -3.88 5.09 5.27
C TYR A 3 -3.28 6.38 4.67
N GLY A 4 -3.67 6.73 3.43
CA GLY A 4 -3.17 7.92 2.73
C GLY A 4 -3.47 9.22 3.45
N LEU A 5 -4.71 9.39 3.94
CA LEU A 5 -5.12 10.61 4.65
C LEU A 5 -4.33 10.87 5.95
N LYS A 6 -3.83 9.82 6.61
CA LYS A 6 -3.06 9.98 7.86
C LYS A 6 -1.57 10.24 7.62
N ARG A 7 -1.01 9.72 6.53
CA ARG A 7 0.44 9.74 6.27
C ARG A 7 0.85 10.78 5.22
N GLY A 8 -0.08 11.22 4.38
CA GLY A 8 0.20 12.11 3.25
C GLY A 8 0.87 11.38 2.09
N GLN A 9 1.44 12.15 1.16
CA GLN A 9 1.96 11.65 -0.12
C GLN A 9 3.42 12.03 -0.38
N SER A 10 4.21 12.27 0.66
CA SER A 10 5.63 12.54 0.44
C SER A 10 6.31 11.35 -0.23
N GLU A 11 7.36 11.60 -1.00
CA GLU A 11 8.16 10.57 -1.66
C GLU A 11 8.63 9.49 -0.67
N ALA A 12 9.01 9.91 0.55
CA ALA A 12 9.40 8.99 1.61
C ALA A 12 8.27 8.02 2.01
N VAL A 13 7.03 8.49 2.06
CA VAL A 13 5.86 7.63 2.35
C VAL A 13 5.59 6.70 1.17
N GLN A 14 5.58 7.22 -0.06
CA GLN A 14 5.35 6.42 -1.27
C GLN A 14 6.37 5.29 -1.38
N ARG A 15 7.66 5.61 -1.23
CA ARG A 15 8.75 4.62 -1.27
C ARG A 15 8.61 3.58 -0.16
N TYR A 16 8.36 4.02 1.07
CA TYR A 16 8.16 3.09 2.18
C TYR A 16 6.99 2.13 1.93
N THR A 17 5.84 2.65 1.48
CA THR A 17 4.66 1.83 1.17
C THR A 17 4.95 0.84 0.05
N TYR A 18 5.63 1.29 -1.01
CA TYR A 18 6.04 0.42 -2.12
C TYR A 18 6.96 -0.70 -1.64
N GLU A 19 8.01 -0.39 -0.88
CA GLU A 19 8.98 -1.39 -0.43
C GLU A 19 8.36 -2.41 0.54
N VAL A 20 7.43 -1.99 1.41
CA VAL A 20 6.67 -2.90 2.27
C VAL A 20 5.81 -3.86 1.45
N ILE A 21 5.15 -3.40 0.39
CA ILE A 21 4.34 -4.27 -0.49
C ILE A 21 5.24 -5.21 -1.31
N TYR A 22 6.36 -4.68 -1.82
CA TYR A 22 7.31 -5.43 -2.62
C TYR A 22 7.96 -6.57 -1.81
N ASN A 23 8.43 -6.29 -0.60
CA ASN A 23 9.03 -7.26 0.31
C ASN A 23 8.83 -6.88 1.79
N ALA A 24 7.69 -7.26 2.35
CA ALA A 24 7.34 -6.95 3.74
C ALA A 24 8.35 -7.48 4.78
N TRP A 25 9.07 -8.57 4.46
CA TRP A 25 10.05 -9.17 5.38
C TRP A 25 11.30 -8.32 5.58
N ALA A 26 11.59 -7.38 4.67
CA ALA A 26 12.69 -6.43 4.85
C ALA A 26 12.46 -5.48 6.03
N TYR A 27 11.20 -5.23 6.37
CA TYR A 27 10.79 -4.36 7.48
C TYR A 27 10.27 -5.14 8.68
N PHE A 28 9.55 -6.23 8.44
CA PHE A 28 8.88 -7.02 9.46
C PHE A 28 9.21 -8.51 9.28
N PRO A 29 10.28 -9.01 9.92
CA PRO A 29 10.66 -10.42 9.81
C PRO A 29 9.50 -11.34 10.21
N CYS A 30 9.26 -12.38 9.42
CA CYS A 30 8.21 -13.39 9.64
C CYS A 30 6.76 -12.86 9.66
N THR A 31 6.48 -11.71 9.05
CA THR A 31 5.10 -11.27 8.82
C THR A 31 4.34 -12.24 7.90
N VAL A 32 3.03 -12.36 8.14
CA VAL A 32 2.10 -13.13 7.30
C VAL A 32 1.79 -12.47 5.96
N MET A 33 2.16 -11.19 5.80
CA MET A 33 2.01 -10.47 4.54
C MET A 33 2.90 -11.11 3.47
N TYR A 34 2.32 -11.39 2.30
CA TYR A 34 3.04 -11.96 1.16
C TYR A 34 4.07 -10.98 0.60
N ARG A 35 5.15 -11.51 0.04
CA ARG A 35 6.21 -10.71 -0.60
C ARG A 35 5.89 -10.57 -2.08
N PHE A 36 4.92 -9.71 -2.39
CA PHE A 36 4.29 -9.66 -3.71
C PHE A 36 5.29 -9.46 -4.85
N GLY A 37 6.24 -8.54 -4.69
CA GLY A 37 7.28 -8.29 -5.69
C GLY A 37 8.38 -9.34 -5.68
N ALA A 38 8.92 -9.68 -4.51
CA ALA A 38 10.03 -10.65 -4.42
C ALA A 38 9.66 -12.07 -4.87
N GLN A 39 8.38 -12.45 -4.78
CA GLN A 39 7.87 -13.75 -5.27
C GLN A 39 7.28 -13.67 -6.68
N GLY A 40 7.27 -12.48 -7.30
CA GLY A 40 6.73 -12.26 -8.64
C GLY A 40 5.21 -12.46 -8.75
N LEU A 41 4.47 -12.28 -7.65
CA LEU A 41 3.01 -12.38 -7.66
C LEU A 41 2.35 -11.15 -8.27
N LEU A 42 2.98 -9.99 -8.13
CA LEU A 42 2.59 -8.73 -8.77
C LEU A 42 3.80 -8.14 -9.50
N THR A 43 3.53 -7.53 -10.65
CA THR A 43 4.50 -6.71 -11.38
C THR A 43 4.82 -5.41 -10.64
N PRO A 44 5.98 -4.77 -10.91
CA PRO A 44 6.29 -3.45 -10.34
C PRO A 44 5.20 -2.41 -10.59
N GLU A 45 4.58 -2.44 -11.78
CA GLU A 45 3.49 -1.57 -12.17
C GLU A 45 2.24 -1.82 -11.33
N GLU A 46 1.82 -3.08 -11.14
CA GLU A 46 0.67 -3.42 -10.29
C GLU A 46 0.91 -3.03 -8.83
N ILE A 47 2.14 -3.15 -8.33
CA ILE A 47 2.49 -2.69 -6.97
C ILE A 47 2.37 -1.16 -6.90
N ALA A 48 2.84 -0.43 -7.91
CA ALA A 48 2.71 1.02 -7.97
C ALA A 48 1.23 1.45 -7.99
N ASP A 49 0.37 0.75 -8.73
CA ASP A 49 -1.08 0.98 -8.75
C ASP A 49 -1.71 0.75 -7.37
N VAL A 50 -1.30 -0.29 -6.64
CA VAL A 50 -1.76 -0.52 -5.26
C VAL A 50 -1.30 0.60 -4.32
N VAL A 51 -0.06 1.08 -4.46
CA VAL A 51 0.45 2.21 -3.68
C VAL A 51 -0.37 3.47 -3.96
N ALA A 52 -0.66 3.75 -5.23
CA ALA A 52 -1.52 4.87 -5.63
C ALA A 52 -2.91 4.71 -5.01
N TYR A 53 -3.52 3.53 -5.09
CA TYR A 53 -4.82 3.27 -4.49
C TYR A 53 -4.85 3.52 -2.97
N LEU A 54 -3.75 3.26 -2.26
CA LEU A 54 -3.66 3.51 -0.81
C LEU A 54 -3.43 4.99 -0.46
N LEU A 55 -2.68 5.72 -1.29
CA LEU A 55 -2.16 7.06 -0.97
C LEU A 55 -2.91 8.20 -1.65
N ASP A 56 -3.46 8.01 -2.85
CA ASP A 56 -4.18 9.02 -3.63
C ASP A 56 -5.40 9.53 -2.85
N PRO A 57 -5.60 10.86 -2.65
CA PRO A 57 -6.69 11.36 -1.82
C PRO A 57 -8.04 11.18 -2.53
N GLU A 58 -8.03 11.04 -3.87
CA GLU A 58 -9.19 10.81 -4.72
C GLU A 58 -9.50 9.32 -4.87
N SER A 59 -8.60 8.42 -4.45
CA SER A 59 -8.85 6.98 -4.45
C SER A 59 -10.14 6.63 -3.69
N ASP A 60 -10.89 5.68 -4.23
CA ASP A 60 -12.08 5.10 -3.60
C ASP A 60 -11.83 4.69 -2.15
N PHE A 61 -10.63 4.20 -1.82
CA PHE A 61 -10.26 3.84 -0.45
C PHE A 61 -10.24 5.05 0.49
N ASN A 62 -9.80 6.20 0.00
CA ASN A 62 -9.68 7.44 0.78
C ASN A 62 -10.95 8.30 0.72
N THR A 63 -11.83 8.11 -0.27
CA THR A 63 -13.08 8.89 -0.42
C THR A 63 -14.30 8.15 0.14
N LYS A 64 -14.50 6.87 -0.21
CA LYS A 64 -15.71 6.13 0.16
C LYS A 64 -15.65 5.63 1.61
N PRO A 65 -16.81 5.49 2.28
CA PRO A 65 -16.88 4.76 3.55
C PRO A 65 -16.56 3.28 3.31
N ALA A 66 -15.97 2.61 4.30
CA ALA A 66 -15.74 1.18 4.21
C ALA A 66 -17.09 0.46 4.03
N VAL A 67 -17.13 -0.50 3.10
CA VAL A 67 -18.34 -1.28 2.84
C VAL A 67 -18.79 -1.94 4.14
N GLY A 68 -19.97 -1.54 4.65
CA GLY A 68 -20.54 -2.04 5.90
C GLY A 68 -20.35 -1.17 7.14
N SER A 69 -19.68 -0.02 7.04
CA SER A 69 -19.73 1.00 8.10
C SER A 69 -21.10 1.67 8.09
N LYS A 70 -21.92 1.39 9.12
CA LYS A 70 -23.09 2.20 9.47
C LYS A 70 -22.65 3.49 10.16
#